data_AF-A0A699WIW6-F1
#
_entry.id   AF-A0A699WIW6-F1
#
_cell.length_a   1.000
_cell.length_b   1.000
_cell.length_c   1.000
_cell.angle_alpha   90.00
_cell.angle_beta   90.00
_cell.angle_gamma   90.00
#
_symmetry.space_group_name_H-M   'P 1'
#
loop_
_entity.id
_entity.type
_entity.pdbx_description
1 polymer ?
#
loop_
_entity_poly.entity_id
_entity_poly.type
_entity_poly.pdbx_seq_one_letter_code
_entity_poly.pdbx_strand_id
1 'polypeptide(L)'
;AKIKHQRASGLLQPLDIPVWKWDEISMDFVTGLPRTQRRHDTIWVVVDRLTKSAHFLPIRKDYSVSKLAKTFQQEIVQLQGTPSAIVSDRDPCFTSRFWKGLQKA
;
A
#
# COMPACT_ATOMS: atom_id res chain seq x y z
N ALA A 1 8.99 -8.25 42.64
CA ALA A 1 9.98 -8.41 41.55
C ALA A 1 9.24 -8.67 40.24
N LYS A 2 9.42 -7.82 39.22
CA LYS A 2 8.75 -7.97 37.91
C LYS A 2 9.54 -9.00 37.09
N ILE A 3 8.99 -10.20 36.92
CA ILE A 3 9.66 -11.29 36.19
C ILE A 3 9.80 -10.88 34.72
N LYS A 4 11.05 -10.80 34.24
CA LYS A 4 11.41 -10.40 32.89
C LYS A 4 11.08 -11.53 31.91
N HIS A 5 9.87 -11.55 31.37
CA HIS A 5 9.47 -12.43 30.26
C HIS A 5 9.80 -11.79 28.89
N GLN A 6 11.03 -11.33 28.69
CA GLN A 6 11.47 -10.92 27.36
C GLN A 6 12.08 -12.13 26.65
N ARG A 7 11.26 -12.80 25.83
CA ARG A 7 11.77 -13.73 24.82
C ARG A 7 12.71 -12.94 23.91
N ALA A 8 13.88 -13.50 23.56
CA ALA A 8 14.76 -12.86 22.59
C ALA A 8 13.97 -12.58 21.31
N SER A 9 14.03 -11.35 20.79
CA SER A 9 13.43 -11.01 19.51
C SER A 9 13.94 -11.98 18.45
N GLY A 10 13.03 -12.63 17.71
CA GLY A 10 13.41 -13.51 16.62
C GLY A 10 14.16 -12.76 15.52
N LEU A 11 14.90 -13.50 14.70
CA LEU A 11 15.56 -12.93 13.53
C LEU A 11 14.51 -12.41 12.53
N LEU A 12 14.73 -11.22 11.96
CA LEU A 12 13.90 -10.71 10.87
C LEU A 12 14.08 -11.59 9.63
N GLN A 13 12.98 -11.87 8.94
CA GLN A 13 12.99 -12.54 7.64
C GLN A 13 12.60 -11.52 6.56
N PRO A 14 13.56 -10.85 5.92
CA PRO A 14 13.28 -9.91 4.85
C PRO A 14 12.79 -10.66 3.61
N LEU A 15 11.93 -10.01 2.82
CA LEU A 15 11.55 -10.46 1.49
C LEU A 15 12.74 -10.31 0.52
N ASP A 16 12.80 -11.17 -0.48
CA ASP A 16 13.80 -11.11 -1.54
C ASP A 16 13.76 -9.76 -2.26
N ILE A 17 14.94 -9.34 -2.73
CA ILE A 17 15.11 -8.06 -3.44
C ILE A 17 14.67 -8.27 -4.89
N PRO A 18 13.71 -7.47 -5.40
CA PRO A 18 13.28 -7.57 -6.79
C PRO A 18 14.41 -7.24 -7.77
N VAL A 19 14.37 -7.84 -8.95
CA VAL A 19 15.41 -7.64 -9.99
C VAL A 19 15.12 -6.41 -10.85
N TRP A 20 13.85 -6.03 -11.00
CA TRP A 20 13.42 -4.96 -11.90
C TRP A 20 12.60 -3.89 -11.19
N LYS A 21 12.74 -2.64 -11.65
CA LYS A 21 11.98 -1.50 -11.12
C LYS A 21 10.48 -1.72 -11.37
N TRP A 22 9.66 -1.37 -10.39
CA TRP A 22 8.19 -1.47 -10.45
C TRP A 22 7.63 -2.87 -10.63
N ASP A 23 8.48 -3.91 -10.61
CA ASP A 23 8.04 -5.30 -10.67
C ASP A 23 7.32 -5.70 -9.38
N GLU A 24 7.90 -5.33 -8.23
CA GLU A 24 7.24 -5.50 -6.95
C GLU A 24 7.11 -4.18 -6.21
N ILE A 25 5.90 -3.93 -5.69
CA ILE A 25 5.60 -2.71 -4.97
C ILE A 25 5.12 -3.00 -3.56
N SER A 26 5.31 -2.05 -2.65
CA SER A 26 4.66 -2.03 -1.34
C SER A 26 3.63 -0.90 -1.27
N MET A 27 2.50 -1.16 -0.62
CA MET A 27 1.44 -0.17 -0.43
C MET A 27 1.11 0.03 1.04
N ASP A 28 0.74 1.27 1.39
CA ASP A 28 0.30 1.66 2.73
C ASP A 28 -0.69 2.83 2.68
N PHE A 29 -1.49 3.03 3.74
CA PHE A 29 -2.38 4.17 3.90
C PHE A 29 -2.02 4.98 5.14
N VAL A 30 -1.68 6.26 4.94
CA VAL A 30 -1.58 7.21 6.03
C VAL A 30 -2.95 7.85 6.25
N THR A 31 -3.70 7.33 7.23
CA THR A 31 -5.05 7.81 7.59
C THR A 31 -5.02 8.77 8.79
N GLY A 32 -6.16 9.39 9.09
CA GLY A 32 -6.31 10.29 10.26
C GLY A 32 -5.79 11.71 10.03
N LEU A 33 -5.61 12.10 8.77
CA LEU A 33 -5.11 13.43 8.40
C LEU A 33 -6.25 14.46 8.43
N PRO A 34 -5.93 15.74 8.66
CA PRO A 34 -6.89 16.83 8.47
C PRO A 34 -7.45 16.82 7.05
N ARG A 35 -8.75 17.07 6.93
CA ARG A 35 -9.42 17.14 5.62
C ARG A 35 -8.96 18.36 4.84
N THR A 36 -8.52 18.11 3.60
CA THR A 36 -8.25 19.17 2.62
C THR A 36 -9.55 19.81 2.11
N GLN A 37 -9.47 20.95 1.42
CA GLN A 37 -10.64 21.58 0.76
C GLN A 37 -11.32 20.65 -0.25
N ARG A 38 -10.55 19.76 -0.89
CA ARG A 38 -11.04 18.71 -1.81
C ARG A 38 -11.53 17.46 -1.09
N ARG A 39 -11.63 17.52 0.25
CA ARG A 39 -12.13 16.46 1.15
C ARG A 39 -11.26 15.22 1.27
N HIS A 40 -10.04 15.20 0.75
CA HIS A 40 -9.07 14.12 1.02
C HIS A 40 -8.64 14.14 2.49
N ASP A 41 -8.60 12.96 3.11
CA ASP A 41 -8.25 12.73 4.52
C ASP A 41 -7.27 11.56 4.72
N THR A 42 -6.77 10.98 3.62
CA THR A 42 -5.86 9.84 3.62
C THR A 42 -4.85 9.97 2.49
N ILE A 43 -3.60 9.57 2.72
CA ILE A 43 -2.59 9.43 1.66
C ILE A 43 -2.40 7.95 1.39
N TRP A 44 -2.57 7.54 0.14
CA TRP A 44 -2.18 6.21 -0.32
C TRP A 44 -0.74 6.26 -0.83
N VAL A 45 0.12 5.52 -0.16
CA VAL A 45 1.54 5.40 -0.47
C VAL A 45 1.74 4.15 -1.31
N VAL A 46 2.39 4.30 -2.47
CA VAL A 46 2.82 3.17 -3.32
C VAL A 46 4.31 3.32 -3.58
N VAL A 47 5.09 2.33 -3.18
CA VAL A 47 6.56 2.38 -3.22
C VAL A 47 7.10 1.23 -4.05
N ASP A 48 7.99 1.52 -4.99
CA ASP A 48 8.79 0.52 -5.66
C ASP A 48 9.77 -0.13 -4.69
N ARG A 49 9.71 -1.46 -4.54
CA ARG A 49 10.54 -2.17 -3.56
C ARG A 49 12.03 -2.09 -3.89
N LEU A 50 12.39 -1.97 -5.17
CA LEU A 50 13.78 -1.90 -5.63
C LEU A 50 14.39 -0.51 -5.47
N THR A 51 13.86 0.49 -6.18
CA THR A 51 14.43 1.84 -6.24
C THR A 51 14.04 2.73 -5.06
N LYS A 52 13.04 2.32 -4.27
CA LYS A 52 12.40 3.13 -3.22
C LYS A 52 11.73 4.42 -3.71
N SER A 53 11.50 4.54 -5.02
CA SER A 53 10.65 5.59 -5.58
C SER A 53 9.22 5.43 -5.08
N ALA A 54 8.56 6.54 -4.71
CA ALA A 54 7.24 6.51 -4.10
C ALA A 54 6.25 7.45 -4.80
N HIS A 55 5.01 6.98 -4.96
CA HIS A 55 3.85 7.78 -5.31
C HIS A 55 3.00 8.03 -4.05
N PHE A 56 2.67 9.29 -3.82
CA PHE A 56 1.79 9.73 -2.72
C PHE A 56 0.47 10.24 -3.30
N LEU A 57 -0.56 9.41 -3.24
CA LEU A 57 -1.86 9.71 -3.84
C LEU A 57 -2.83 10.23 -2.78
N PRO A 58 -3.36 11.45 -2.90
CA PRO A 58 -4.39 11.94 -1.99
C PRO A 58 -5.70 11.20 -2.27
N ILE A 59 -6.26 10.55 -1.26
CA ILE A 59 -7.52 9.82 -1.35
C ILE A 59 -8.45 10.17 -0.20
N ARG A 60 -9.67 9.62 -0.25
CA ARG A 60 -10.60 9.67 0.89
C ARG A 60 -10.76 8.28 1.47
N LYS A 61 -10.86 8.19 2.78
CA LYS A 61 -11.09 6.94 3.51
C LYS A 61 -12.39 6.23 3.08
N ASP A 62 -13.37 6.99 2.60
CA ASP A 62 -14.67 6.48 2.14
C ASP A 62 -14.74 6.19 0.63
N TYR A 63 -13.61 6.21 -0.08
CA TYR A 63 -13.59 5.78 -1.48
C TYR A 63 -14.04 4.33 -1.63
N SER A 64 -14.91 4.10 -2.61
CA SER A 64 -15.27 2.75 -3.00
C SER A 64 -14.04 2.01 -3.54
N VAL A 65 -14.06 0.69 -3.40
CA VAL A 65 -13.02 -0.18 -4.00
C VAL A 65 -12.86 0.10 -5.49
N SER A 66 -13.95 0.29 -6.23
CA SER A 66 -13.91 0.59 -7.66
C SER A 66 -13.21 1.91 -7.95
N LYS A 67 -13.39 2.92 -7.11
CA LYS A 67 -12.71 4.21 -7.25
C LYS A 67 -11.22 4.06 -6.96
N LEU A 68 -10.84 3.32 -5.92
CA LEU A 68 -9.44 3.05 -5.61
C LEU A 68 -8.75 2.24 -6.73
N ALA A 69 -9.39 1.20 -7.26
CA ALA A 69 -8.86 0.40 -8.37
C ALA A 69 -8.62 1.27 -9.60
N LYS A 70 -9.58 2.14 -9.96
CA LYS A 70 -9.43 3.08 -11.06
C LYS A 70 -8.28 4.07 -10.81
N THR A 71 -8.17 4.62 -9.61
CA THR A 71 -7.05 5.50 -9.23
C THR A 71 -5.72 4.77 -9.34
N PHE A 72 -5.61 3.53 -8.88
CA PHE A 72 -4.39 2.73 -9.02
C PHE A 72 -4.02 2.47 -10.49
N GLN A 73 -5.01 2.14 -11.32
CA GLN A 73 -4.77 1.91 -12.74
C GLN A 73 -4.28 3.18 -13.45
N GLN A 74 -4.88 4.33 -13.16
CA GLN A 74 -4.54 5.61 -13.77
C GLN A 74 -3.19 6.17 -13.30
N GLU A 75 -2.92 6.10 -11.99
CA GLU A 75 -1.76 6.76 -11.40
C GLU A 75 -0.52 5.85 -11.33
N ILE A 76 -0.71 4.52 -11.33
CA ILE A 76 0.39 3.55 -11.18
C ILE A 76 0.54 2.70 -12.44
N VAL A 77 -0.47 1.91 -12.79
CA VAL A 77 -0.34 0.92 -13.87
C VAL A 77 -0.10 1.58 -15.22
N GLN A 78 -0.79 2.68 -15.51
CA GLN A 78 -0.62 3.42 -16.76
C GLN A 78 0.78 4.03 -16.91
N LEU A 79 1.44 4.40 -15.81
CA LEU A 79 2.75 5.06 -15.83
C LEU A 79 3.92 4.07 -15.73
N GLN A 80 3.77 3.04 -14.90
CA GLN A 80 4.87 2.15 -14.50
C GLN A 80 4.70 0.71 -15.02
N GLY A 81 3.50 0.35 -15.49
CA GLY A 81 3.13 -1.02 -15.82
C GLY A 81 2.50 -1.77 -14.64
N THR A 82 2.07 -2.99 -14.90
CA THR A 82 1.44 -3.85 -13.89
C THR A 82 2.53 -4.54 -13.04
N PRO A 83 2.54 -4.34 -11.71
CA PRO A 83 3.46 -5.07 -10.85
C PRO A 83 3.10 -6.56 -10.79
N SER A 84 4.10 -7.43 -10.68
CA SER A 84 3.92 -8.86 -10.49
C SER A 84 3.53 -9.22 -9.05
N ALA A 85 3.99 -8.43 -8.07
CA ALA A 85 3.64 -8.61 -6.66
C ALA A 85 3.36 -7.28 -5.95
N ILE A 86 2.42 -7.34 -5.00
CA ILE A 86 2.07 -6.22 -4.13
C ILE A 86 2.14 -6.67 -2.67
N VAL A 87 2.97 -5.99 -1.89
CA VAL A 87 3.07 -6.18 -0.44
C VAL A 87 2.26 -5.07 0.23
N SER A 88 1.29 -5.44 1.04
CA SER A 88 0.51 -4.49 1.85
C SER A 88 0.44 -4.98 3.29
N ASP A 89 0.16 -4.06 4.20
CA ASP A 89 -0.18 -4.44 5.55
C ASP A 89 -1.63 -4.96 5.63
N ARG A 90 -2.08 -5.29 6.84
CA ARG A 90 -3.46 -5.77 7.07
C ARG A 90 -4.41 -4.64 7.41
N ASP A 91 -4.19 -3.41 6.91
CA ASP A 91 -5.12 -2.31 7.16
C ASP A 91 -6.52 -2.70 6.64
N PRO A 92 -7.60 -2.45 7.41
CA PRO A 92 -8.98 -2.68 6.96
C PRO A 92 -9.32 -2.01 5.61
N CYS A 93 -8.60 -0.96 5.21
CA CYS A 93 -8.70 -0.36 3.89
C CYS A 93 -8.24 -1.34 2.78
N PHE A 94 -7.24 -2.19 3.05
CA PHE A 94 -6.80 -3.32 2.22
C PHE A 94 -7.57 -4.62 2.52
N THR A 95 -8.90 -4.57 2.68
CA THR A 95 -9.71 -5.80 2.81
C THR A 95 -9.71 -6.64 1.54
N SER A 96 -10.07 -7.93 1.64
CA SER A 96 -10.19 -8.82 0.47
C SER A 96 -11.12 -8.27 -0.64
N ARG A 97 -12.06 -7.38 -0.28
CA ARG A 97 -12.95 -6.72 -1.24
C ARG A 97 -12.16 -5.79 -2.16
N PHE A 98 -11.19 -5.06 -1.63
CA PHE A 98 -10.29 -4.21 -2.40
C PHE A 98 -9.55 -5.02 -3.47
N TRP A 99 -8.85 -6.09 -3.05
CA TRP A 99 -8.09 -6.96 -3.96
C TRP A 99 -8.97 -7.64 -5.02
N LYS A 100 -10.17 -8.10 -4.65
CA LYS A 100 -11.13 -8.66 -5.62
C LYS A 100 -11.63 -7.63 -6.64
N GLY A 101 -11.75 -6.36 -6.24
CA GLY A 101 -12.11 -5.29 -7.16
C GLY A 101 -10.96 -4.89 -8.07
N LEU A 102 -9.74 -4.85 -7.53
CA LEU A 102 -8.52 -4.56 -8.29
C LEU A 102 -8.26 -5.59 -9.39
N GLN A 103 -8.44 -6.89 -9.10
CA GLN A 103 -8.23 -7.96 -10.08
C GLN A 103 -9.32 -8.04 -11.18
N LYS A 104 -10.48 -7.42 -10.97
CA LYS A 104 -11.61 -7.45 -11.92
C LYS A 104 -11.65 -6.24 -12.86
N ALA A 105 -10.91 -5.19 -12.52
CA ALA A 105 -10.82 -3.95 -13.28
C ALA A 105 -9.70 -4.04 -14.32
#